data_AF-A0A967GZ46-F1
#
_entry.id   AF-A0A967GZ46-F1
#
_cell.length_a   1.000
_cell.length_b   1.000
_cell.length_c   1.000
_cell.angle_alpha   90.00
_cell.angle_beta   90.00
_cell.angle_gamma   90.00
#
_symmetry.space_group_name_H-M   'P 1'
#
loop_
_entity.id
_entity.type
_entity.pdbx_description
1 polymer ?
#
loop_
_entity_poly.entity_id
_entity_poly.type
_entity_poly.pdbx_seq_one_letter_code
_entity_poly.pdbx_strand_id
1 'polypeptide(L)'
;GVVIILSHMGNWELLAQLGPIFYPDASISTIYRPLNNPHFDRIIADRRRRRGMTLFAKKDAIRGPAAFLRQGGIVNILSDQRAGRAGALCPLYGRLMSVTPLPSILQRRTGCEVIGLSV
;
A
#
# COMPACT_ATOMS: atom_id res chain seq x y z
N GLY A 1 9.38 -7.03 -8.39
CA GLY A 1 8.17 -6.22 -8.14
C GLY A 1 8.56 -4.85 -7.64
N VAL A 2 7.58 -3.99 -7.39
CA VAL A 2 7.79 -2.59 -6.96
C VAL A 2 6.87 -2.28 -5.78
N VAL A 3 7.41 -1.61 -4.76
CA VAL A 3 6.60 -0.95 -3.74
C VAL A 3 6.44 0.51 -4.13
N ILE A 4 5.20 0.98 -4.23
CA ILE A 4 4.89 2.39 -4.43
C ILE A 4 4.46 2.96 -3.08
N ILE A 5 5.22 3.94 -2.58
CA ILE A 5 4.89 4.70 -1.37
C ILE A 5 4.11 5.94 -1.77
N LEU A 6 2.95 6.10 -1.13
CA LEU A 6 2.03 7.21 -1.33
C LEU A 6 1.80 7.96 -0.02
N SER A 7 1.36 9.20 -0.12
CA SER A 7 0.79 9.98 0.98
C SER A 7 -0.69 10.23 0.74
N HIS A 8 -1.46 10.51 1.78
CA HIS A 8 -2.86 10.96 1.68
C HIS A 8 -2.91 12.41 1.20
N MET A 9 -2.43 12.65 -0.02
CA MET A 9 -2.38 13.95 -0.68
C MET A 9 -2.96 13.83 -2.09
N GLY A 10 -3.57 14.92 -2.57
CA GLY A 10 -4.26 14.95 -3.86
C GLY A 10 -5.40 13.92 -3.93
N ASN A 11 -5.68 13.43 -5.13
CA ASN A 11 -6.68 12.38 -5.36
C ASN A 11 -6.01 11.00 -5.44
N TRP A 12 -5.44 10.56 -4.32
CA TRP A 12 -4.76 9.25 -4.22
C TRP A 12 -5.68 8.06 -4.53
N GLU A 13 -7.00 8.19 -4.32
CA GLU A 13 -7.97 7.13 -4.66
C GLU A 13 -8.17 7.00 -6.17
N LEU A 14 -8.06 8.10 -6.92
CA LEU A 14 -8.01 8.04 -8.38
C LEU A 14 -6.73 7.35 -8.83
N LEU A 15 -5.56 7.74 -8.30
CA LEU A 15 -4.29 7.12 -8.63
C LEU A 15 -4.30 5.60 -8.39
N ALA A 16 -4.79 5.15 -7.23
CA ALA A 16 -4.89 3.74 -6.88
C ALA A 16 -5.77 2.94 -7.86
N GLN A 17 -6.74 3.60 -8.50
CA GLN A 17 -7.67 2.97 -9.42
C GLN A 17 -7.28 3.13 -10.90
N LEU A 18 -6.43 4.10 -11.25
CA LEU A 18 -5.93 4.30 -12.61
C LEU A 18 -4.87 3.27 -13.01
N GLY A 19 -4.08 2.78 -12.04
CA GLY A 19 -3.04 1.78 -12.29
C GLY A 19 -3.55 0.58 -13.10
N PRO A 20 -4.58 -0.15 -12.64
CA PRO A 20 -5.12 -1.29 -13.39
C PRO A 20 -5.77 -0.94 -14.74
N ILE A 21 -6.17 0.32 -14.93
CA ILE A 21 -6.79 0.78 -16.18
C ILE A 21 -5.71 1.03 -17.25
N PHE A 22 -4.63 1.73 -16.88
CA PHE A 22 -3.55 2.06 -17.82
C PHE A 22 -2.54 0.92 -17.99
N TYR A 23 -2.44 0.03 -17.01
CA TYR A 23 -1.51 -1.10 -17.01
C TYR A 23 -2.28 -2.40 -16.73
N PRO A 24 -3.14 -2.86 -17.66
CA PRO A 24 -4.01 -4.03 -17.45
C PRO A 24 -3.22 -5.33 -17.22
N ASP A 25 -2.01 -5.43 -17.78
CA ASP A 25 -1.12 -6.58 -17.59
C ASP A 25 -0.34 -6.54 -16.26
N ALA A 26 -0.36 -5.39 -15.57
CA ALA A 26 0.33 -5.24 -14.30
C ALA A 26 -0.51 -5.81 -13.15
N SER A 27 0.08 -6.74 -12.39
CA SER A 27 -0.49 -7.20 -11.14
C SER A 27 -0.34 -6.11 -10.07
N ILE A 28 -1.42 -5.41 -9.76
CA ILE A 28 -1.42 -4.28 -8.83
C ILE A 28 -2.17 -4.63 -7.55
N SER A 29 -1.60 -4.23 -6.42
CA SER A 29 -2.20 -4.43 -5.10
C SER A 29 -2.11 -3.19 -4.22
N THR A 30 -2.90 -3.17 -3.15
CA THR A 30 -2.79 -2.15 -2.10
C THR A 30 -2.90 -2.79 -0.72
N ILE A 31 -2.16 -2.23 0.23
CA ILE A 31 -2.40 -2.49 1.66
C ILE A 31 -3.62 -1.68 2.08
N TYR A 32 -4.57 -2.32 2.77
CA TYR A 32 -5.76 -1.63 3.30
C TYR A 32 -6.07 -2.05 4.74
N ARG A 33 -6.70 -1.14 5.48
CA ARG A 33 -7.32 -1.45 6.77
C ARG A 33 -8.82 -1.59 6.52
N PRO A 34 -9.45 -2.73 6.90
CA PRO A 34 -10.89 -2.85 6.83
C PRO A 34 -11.59 -1.72 7.58
N LEU A 35 -12.65 -1.17 6.99
CA LEU A 35 -13.46 -0.16 7.65
C LEU A 35 -14.24 -0.77 8.81
N ASN A 36 -14.54 0.05 9.81
CA ASN A 36 -15.32 -0.40 10.98
C ASN A 36 -16.76 -0.80 10.59
N ASN A 37 -17.33 -0.15 9.58
CA ASN A 37 -18.64 -0.52 9.05
C ASN A 37 -18.47 -1.58 7.95
N PRO A 38 -18.96 -2.82 8.15
CA PRO A 38 -18.75 -3.91 7.21
C PRO A 38 -19.47 -3.72 5.86
N HIS A 39 -20.55 -2.93 5.82
CA HIS A 39 -21.26 -2.65 4.57
C HIS A 39 -20.43 -1.73 3.67
N PHE A 40 -19.88 -0.66 4.24
CA PHE A 40 -18.99 0.25 3.50
C PHE A 40 -17.66 -0.43 3.14
N ASP A 41 -17.10 -1.24 4.03
CA ASP A 41 -15.90 -2.03 3.74
C ASP A 41 -16.08 -2.90 2.50
N ARG A 42 -17.19 -3.65 2.45
CA ARG A 42 -17.54 -4.49 1.31
C ARG A 42 -17.67 -3.69 0.02
N ILE A 43 -18.42 -2.58 0.04
CA ILE A 43 -18.62 -1.74 -1.14
C ILE A 43 -17.28 -1.23 -1.71
N ILE A 44 -16.38 -0.75 -0.85
CA ILE A 44 -15.07 -0.23 -1.27
C ILE A 44 -14.18 -1.35 -1.76
N ALA A 45 -14.11 -2.46 -1.03
CA ALA A 45 -13.30 -3.61 -1.42
C ALA A 45 -13.75 -4.18 -2.77
N ASP A 46 -15.05 -4.30 -3.01
CA ASP A 46 -15.60 -4.83 -4.25
C ASP A 46 -15.42 -3.87 -5.42
N ARG A 47 -15.49 -2.55 -5.19
CA ARG A 47 -15.14 -1.56 -6.23
C ARG A 47 -13.68 -1.69 -6.66
N ARG A 48 -12.76 -1.83 -5.71
CA ARG A 48 -11.32 -1.98 -5.98
C ARG A 48 -11.00 -3.31 -6.67
N ARG A 49 -11.58 -4.42 -6.21
CA ARG A 49 -11.42 -5.74 -6.83
C ARG A 49 -11.98 -5.81 -8.25
N ARG A 50 -13.14 -5.19 -8.51
CA ARG A 50 -13.74 -5.12 -9.86
C ARG A 50 -12.84 -4.40 -10.87
N ARG A 51 -11.95 -3.53 -10.39
CA ARG A 51 -10.91 -2.88 -11.21
C ARG A 51 -9.60 -3.68 -11.25
N GLY A 52 -9.59 -4.96 -10.89
CA GLY A 52 -8.40 -5.82 -10.96
C GLY A 52 -7.39 -5.64 -9.82
N MET A 53 -7.69 -4.81 -8.81
CA MET A 53 -6.74 -4.58 -7.71
C MET A 53 -6.81 -5.68 -6.64
N THR A 54 -5.65 -6.25 -6.31
CA THR A 54 -5.49 -7.19 -5.19
C THR A 54 -5.44 -6.43 -3.87
N LEU A 55 -6.20 -6.88 -2.86
CA LEU A 55 -6.27 -6.20 -1.56
C LEU A 55 -5.60 -7.03 -0.48
N PHE A 56 -4.60 -6.46 0.19
CA PHE A 56 -3.96 -7.06 1.35
C PHE A 56 -4.38 -6.34 2.63
N ALA A 57 -5.00 -7.08 3.54
CA ALA A 57 -5.38 -6.52 4.83
C ALA A 57 -4.13 -6.20 5.67
N LYS A 58 -4.16 -5.09 6.42
CA LYS A 58 -3.05 -4.63 7.27
C LYS A 58 -2.54 -5.71 8.23
N LYS A 59 -3.43 -6.60 8.70
CA LYS A 59 -3.08 -7.71 9.62
C LYS A 59 -2.13 -8.74 8.98
N ASP A 60 -2.21 -8.91 7.65
CA ASP A 60 -1.43 -9.89 6.88
C ASP A 60 -0.48 -9.23 5.86
N ALA A 61 -0.07 -7.99 6.15
CA ALA A 61 0.61 -7.11 5.21
C ALA A 61 2.07 -7.48 4.87
N ILE A 62 2.59 -8.62 5.35
CA ILE A 62 3.99 -9.02 5.10
C ILE A 62 4.06 -10.22 4.16
N ARG A 63 3.47 -11.36 4.52
CA ARG A 63 3.66 -12.63 3.78
C ARG A 63 3.07 -12.58 2.38
N GLY A 64 1.80 -12.17 2.26
CA GLY A 64 1.10 -12.05 0.98
C GLY A 64 1.76 -11.03 0.04
N PRO A 65 1.97 -9.77 0.48
CA PRO A 65 2.65 -8.76 -0.32
C PRO A 65 4.07 -9.17 -0.73
N ALA A 66 4.84 -9.82 0.14
CA ALA A 66 6.18 -10.27 -0.22
C ALA A 66 6.17 -11.34 -1.34
N ALA A 67 5.22 -12.28 -1.29
CA ALA A 67 5.05 -13.25 -2.37
C ALA A 67 4.63 -12.56 -3.69
N PHE A 68 3.69 -11.63 -3.61
CA PHE A 68 3.22 -10.83 -4.74
C PHE A 68 4.34 -10.02 -5.41
N LEU A 69 5.20 -9.38 -4.61
CA LEU A 69 6.37 -8.63 -5.10
C LEU A 69 7.39 -9.51 -5.83
N ARG A 70 7.62 -10.74 -5.33
CA ARG A 70 8.53 -11.71 -5.98
C ARG A 70 8.01 -12.19 -7.33
N GLN A 71 6.69 -12.18 -7.54
CA GLN A 71 6.05 -12.47 -8.82
C GLN A 71 6.04 -11.27 -9.78
N GLY A 72 6.73 -10.18 -9.44
CA GLY A 72 6.79 -8.98 -10.29
C GLY A 72 5.68 -7.97 -10.01
N GLY A 73 4.76 -8.24 -9.09
CA GLY A 73 3.64 -7.35 -8.79
C GLY A 73 4.03 -6.01 -8.15
N ILE A 74 3.06 -5.10 -8.14
CA ILE A 74 3.16 -3.75 -7.57
C ILE A 74 2.35 -3.69 -6.27
N VAL A 75 2.96 -3.23 -5.18
CA VAL A 75 2.29 -3.04 -3.87
C VAL A 75 2.25 -1.57 -3.53
N ASN A 76 1.04 -0.99 -3.50
CA ASN A 76 0.81 0.39 -3.07
C ASN A 76 0.65 0.48 -1.55
N ILE A 77 1.33 1.43 -0.92
CA ILE A 77 1.33 1.64 0.53
C ILE A 77 1.21 3.13 0.85
N LEU A 78 0.09 3.53 1.45
CA LEU A 78 -0.05 4.83 2.11
C LEU A 78 0.74 4.80 3.43
N SER A 79 1.82 5.58 3.52
CA SER A 79 2.84 5.43 4.58
C SER A 79 3.00 6.64 5.50
N ASP A 80 2.13 7.63 5.37
CA ASP A 80 2.16 8.92 6.07
C ASP A 80 1.33 8.96 7.37
N GLN A 81 0.53 7.93 7.64
CA GLN A 81 -0.22 7.83 8.90
C GLN A 81 0.63 7.27 10.04
N ARG A 82 0.31 7.73 11.26
CA ARG A 82 0.97 7.27 12.50
C ARG A 82 0.83 5.75 12.67
N ALA A 83 1.95 5.05 12.78
CA ALA A 83 2.00 3.58 12.92
C ALA A 83 1.86 3.06 14.37
N GLY A 84 1.83 3.95 15.36
CA GLY A 84 1.65 3.59 16.78
C GLY A 84 2.91 3.00 17.40
N ARG A 85 2.77 2.12 18.40
CA ARG A 85 3.92 1.59 19.16
C ARG A 85 4.82 0.65 18.35
N ALA A 86 4.28 0.04 17.29
CA ALA A 86 5.01 -0.86 16.40
C ALA A 86 5.66 -0.14 15.20
N GLY A 87 5.54 1.19 15.13
CA GLY A 87 6.18 1.99 14.08
C GLY A 87 7.67 2.21 14.35
N ALA A 88 8.42 2.47 13.28
CA ALA A 88 9.78 2.97 13.39
C ALA A 88 9.76 4.47 13.68
N LEU A 89 10.68 4.95 14.50
CA LEU A 89 10.86 6.38 14.71
C LEU A 89 11.70 6.97 13.58
N CYS A 90 11.13 7.90 12.83
CA CYS A 90 11.83 8.63 11.78
C CYS A 90 11.60 10.14 11.94
N PRO A 91 12.61 10.98 11.66
CA PRO A 91 12.43 12.42 11.65
C PRO A 91 11.53 12.83 10.47
N LEU A 92 10.48 13.58 10.77
CA LEU A 92 9.61 14.22 9.80
C LEU A 92 9.38 15.67 10.25
N TYR A 93 9.74 16.64 9.41
CA TYR A 93 9.70 18.08 9.72
C TYR A 93 10.36 18.43 11.08
N GLY A 94 11.53 17.84 11.36
CA GLY A 94 12.29 18.08 12.59
C GLY A 94 11.71 17.43 13.85
N ARG A 95 10.67 16.60 13.75
CA ARG A 95 10.08 15.86 14.88
C ARG A 95 10.17 14.35 14.65
N LEU A 96 10.47 13.60 15.70
CA LEU A 96 10.42 12.13 15.62
C LEU A 96 8.96 11.68 15.57
N MET A 97 8.62 10.99 14.49
CA MET A 97 7.28 10.47 14.23
C MET A 97 7.34 8.94 14.11
N SER A 98 6.30 8.28 14.60
CA SER A 98 6.12 6.84 14.39
C SER A 98 5.53 6.58 13.01
N VAL A 99 6.35 6.02 12.12
CA VAL A 99 6.00 5.71 10.73
C VAL A 99 6.00 4.20 10.50
N THR A 100 5.29 3.75 9.46
CA THR A 100 5.23 2.33 9.14
C THR A 100 6.58 1.83 8.60
N PRO A 101 7.20 0.80 9.18
CA PRO A 101 8.42 0.19 8.62
C PRO A 101 8.11 -0.75 7.46
N LEU A 102 6.84 -0.89 7.07
CA LEU A 102 6.42 -1.91 6.11
C LEU A 102 7.14 -1.83 4.75
N PRO A 103 7.31 -0.66 4.11
CA PRO A 103 8.03 -0.58 2.84
C PRO A 103 9.47 -1.10 2.94
N SER A 104 10.20 -0.74 4.02
CA SER A 104 11.59 -1.17 4.21
C SER A 104 11.69 -2.67 4.54
N ILE A 105 10.72 -3.22 5.29
CA ILE A 105 10.63 -4.66 5.55
C ILE A 105 10.40 -5.43 4.25
N LEU A 106 9.50 -4.97 3.38
CA LEU A 106 9.21 -5.62 2.10
C LEU A 106 10.40 -5.55 1.15
N GLN A 107 11.06 -4.39 1.07
CA GLN A 107 12.27 -4.21 0.28
C GLN A 107 13.37 -5.18 0.71
N ARG A 108 13.69 -5.25 2.01
CA ARG A 108 14.71 -6.18 2.52
C ARG A 108 14.38 -7.65 2.29
N ARG A 109 13.09 -8.03 2.31
CA ARG A 109 12.66 -9.43 2.14
C ARG A 109 12.60 -9.88 0.67
N THR A 110 12.46 -8.94 -0.26
CA THR A 110 12.15 -9.26 -1.66
C THR A 110 13.13 -8.69 -2.66
N GLY A 111 13.97 -7.73 -2.27
CA GLY A 111 14.84 -6.99 -3.19
C GLY A 111 14.05 -6.08 -4.16
N CYS A 112 12.77 -5.80 -3.89
CA CYS A 112 11.96 -4.94 -4.74
C CYS A 112 12.46 -3.49 -4.73
N GLU A 113 12.21 -2.78 -5.83
CA GLU A 113 12.37 -1.33 -5.86
C GLU A 113 11.31 -0.62 -5.01
N VAL A 114 11.68 0.53 -4.46
CA VAL A 114 10.79 1.38 -3.66
C VAL A 114 10.74 2.76 -4.30
N ILE A 115 9.56 3.14 -4.78
CA ILE A 115 9.34 4.40 -5.50
C ILE A 115 8.34 5.25 -4.71
N GLY A 116 8.70 6.51 -4.45
CA GLY A 116 7.76 7.50 -3.93
C GLY A 116 6.94 8.12 -5.05
N LEU A 117 5.63 8.21 -4.87
CA LEU A 117 4.70 8.81 -5.82
C LEU A 117 3.72 9.74 -5.11
N SER A 118 3.43 10.87 -5.72
CA SER A 118 2.50 11.87 -5.22
C SER A 118 1.71 12.48 -6.39
N VAL A 119 0.53 13.02 -6.08
CA VAL A 119 -0.43 13.60 -7.03
C VAL A 119 -0.88 14.95 -6.53
#